data_AF-A0A556MY96-F1
#
_entry.id   AF-A0A556MY96-F1
#
_cell.length_a   1.000
_cell.length_b   1.000
_cell.length_c   1.000
_cell.angle_alpha   90.00
_cell.angle_beta   90.00
_cell.angle_gamma   90.00
#
_symmetry.space_group_name_H-M   'P 1'
#
loop_
_entity.id
_entity.type
_entity.pdbx_description
1 polymer ?
#
loop_
_entity_poly.entity_id
_entity_poly.type
_entity_poly.pdbx_seq_one_letter_code
_entity_poly.pdbx_strand_id
1 'polypeptide(L)'
;MQTQLYSVNQHLIETLLVWVKSGEIAIPEIQRPFVWDASKVRDLMDSLYRGYPVGYVITWRNPNVRLKDGSTAEGKKVLIDGQQRVTALTAAILGDYVVNKEYKRIRIRIAFNPLEEKFEVQTPVILKDKLWIPDISEVLNGTLNSFAFITQYLQQNPEVDQEKVIQSINSLFGLAKKQIGMIELAGELDIETVTEIFIRINSQGVVLSQADFAMSKIAANESYGGQTLRKAIDYFSHLAIAPEFYQFISDNDSEFSKTDYFRAMTWLRSENEDLYDPSYTDVLRVAFTTQFNRGKLSDLVSLLSGRNFETRSFEESIAETSFKKLGDGVMAFMNETNFKRFLMIIKSAGFISPKMIRSQNALNFAYIVYLKLKEQKVPASEIETYVRKWYVYSILTGRYSGSPESTFDYDIKQIDNRSLQEFLAEKEAAELSDAFWDVALVQQLDTSVSSSPYFNVFLASQVKANDKGFLSKDLTVRNLLEHRGDIHHVFPSHFLKHNGLPRGRYNQIANYVYTQQEINIQIGNKAPGVYMTDVQKQCNTSKLVYGGIQNIDELNQNLTAHCLPHNLNELSIADYDSFLEWRRKEMAKKIKAYYFSL
;
A
#
# COMPACT_ATOMS: atom_id res chain seq x y z
N MET A 1 -37.66 -18.83 -1.66
CA MET A 1 -37.30 -18.12 -0.42
C MET A 1 -35.82 -17.83 -0.48
N GLN A 2 -35.39 -16.58 -0.30
CA GLN A 2 -33.97 -16.27 -0.19
C GLN A 2 -33.43 -16.94 1.08
N THR A 3 -32.48 -17.84 0.94
CA THR A 3 -31.80 -18.49 2.07
C THR A 3 -31.08 -17.42 2.87
N GLN A 4 -31.37 -17.32 4.16
CA GLN A 4 -30.68 -16.38 5.04
C GLN A 4 -29.20 -16.77 5.17
N LEU A 5 -28.29 -15.89 4.74
CA LEU A 5 -26.86 -16.16 4.63
C LEU A 5 -26.07 -15.90 5.93
N TYR A 6 -26.75 -15.54 7.01
CA TYR A 6 -26.15 -15.19 8.30
C TYR A 6 -27.09 -15.51 9.46
N SER A 7 -26.52 -15.66 10.65
CA SER A 7 -27.25 -15.70 11.92
C SER A 7 -26.78 -14.59 12.85
N VAL A 8 -27.68 -14.06 13.69
CA VAL A 8 -27.36 -13.02 14.66
C VAL A 8 -27.57 -13.59 16.05
N ASN A 9 -26.49 -13.67 16.82
CA ASN A 9 -26.46 -14.22 18.16
C ASN A 9 -25.94 -13.16 19.13
N GLN A 10 -26.23 -13.33 20.42
CA GLN A 10 -25.65 -12.51 21.48
C GLN A 10 -24.80 -13.40 22.38
N HIS A 11 -23.57 -12.97 22.64
CA HIS A 11 -22.64 -13.69 23.51
C HIS A 11 -22.12 -12.77 24.60
N LEU A 12 -21.75 -13.35 25.74
CA LEU A 12 -21.08 -12.60 26.80
C LEU A 12 -19.68 -12.22 26.32
N ILE A 13 -19.21 -11.03 26.69
CA ILE A 13 -17.87 -10.57 26.34
C ILE A 13 -16.81 -11.55 26.87
N GLU A 14 -16.97 -12.07 28.08
CA GLU A 14 -16.08 -13.10 28.63
C GLU A 14 -16.00 -14.36 27.74
N THR A 15 -17.12 -14.80 27.16
CA THR A 15 -17.15 -15.94 26.23
C THR A 15 -16.39 -15.63 24.95
N LEU A 16 -16.61 -14.44 24.38
CA LEU A 16 -15.87 -13.99 23.19
C LEU A 16 -14.36 -13.92 23.43
N LEU A 17 -13.95 -13.39 24.58
CA LEU A 17 -12.54 -13.31 24.96
C LEU A 17 -11.91 -14.70 25.16
N VAL A 18 -12.65 -15.66 25.72
CA VAL A 18 -12.20 -17.06 25.82
C VAL A 18 -12.01 -17.68 24.44
N TRP A 19 -12.92 -17.46 23.49
CA TRP A 19 -12.78 -17.97 22.12
C TRP A 19 -11.58 -17.38 21.38
N VAL A 20 -11.29 -16.10 21.59
CA VAL A 20 -10.09 -15.46 21.04
C VAL A 20 -8.83 -16.05 21.66
N LYS A 21 -8.80 -16.18 23.00
CA LYS A 21 -7.63 -16.67 23.75
C LYS A 21 -7.33 -18.14 23.47
N SER A 22 -8.37 -18.96 23.25
CA SER A 22 -8.23 -20.38 22.89
C SER A 22 -7.92 -20.61 21.41
N GLY A 23 -7.98 -19.57 20.57
CA GLY A 23 -7.77 -19.68 19.13
C GLY A 23 -8.98 -20.24 18.35
N GLU A 24 -10.15 -20.39 18.98
CA GLU A 24 -11.39 -20.79 18.31
C GLU A 24 -11.85 -19.72 17.30
N ILE A 25 -11.71 -18.44 17.68
CA ILE A 25 -11.87 -17.29 16.79
C ILE A 25 -10.48 -16.74 16.46
N ALA A 26 -10.03 -17.00 15.24
CA ALA A 26 -8.83 -16.38 14.70
C ALA A 26 -9.11 -14.90 14.41
N ILE A 27 -8.33 -14.02 15.02
CA ILE A 27 -8.31 -12.60 14.65
C ILE A 27 -7.26 -12.42 13.54
N PRO A 28 -7.66 -12.07 12.31
CA PRO A 28 -6.76 -11.75 11.19
C PRO A 28 -5.52 -10.92 11.52
N GLU A 29 -5.70 -10.01 12.49
CA GLU A 29 -4.87 -8.84 12.75
C GLU A 29 -4.02 -8.93 14.02
N ILE A 30 -3.78 -10.09 14.64
CA ILE A 30 -2.88 -10.13 15.83
C ILE A 30 -1.45 -9.61 15.55
N GLN A 31 -1.10 -9.31 14.29
CA GLN A 31 0.13 -8.60 13.89
C GLN A 31 -0.10 -7.33 13.06
N ARG A 32 -1.33 -6.87 12.85
CA ARG A 32 -1.53 -5.48 12.44
C ARG A 32 -1.45 -4.59 13.67
N PRO A 33 -0.81 -3.43 13.54
CA PRO A 33 -0.79 -2.48 14.62
C PRO A 33 -2.21 -2.10 15.05
N PHE A 34 -2.48 -2.20 16.34
CA PHE A 34 -3.65 -1.63 16.98
C PHE A 34 -3.65 -0.12 16.73
N VAL A 35 -4.67 0.36 16.02
CA VAL A 35 -4.75 1.76 15.56
C VAL A 35 -5.61 2.64 16.44
N TRP A 36 -6.39 2.04 17.34
CA TRP A 36 -7.14 2.80 18.35
C TRP A 36 -6.17 3.36 19.40
N ASP A 37 -6.36 4.64 19.72
CA ASP A 37 -5.71 5.22 20.89
C ASP A 37 -6.40 4.78 22.19
N ALA A 38 -5.75 5.03 23.33
CA ALA A 38 -6.29 4.66 24.63
C ALA A 38 -7.64 5.36 24.94
N SER A 39 -7.90 6.52 24.35
CA SER A 39 -9.16 7.26 24.53
C SER A 39 -10.34 6.53 23.88
N LYS A 40 -10.17 5.97 22.67
CA LYS A 40 -11.21 5.13 22.05
C LYS A 40 -11.48 3.85 22.84
N VAL A 41 -10.44 3.27 23.44
CA VAL A 41 -10.61 2.11 24.34
C VAL A 41 -11.40 2.48 25.59
N ARG A 42 -11.10 3.64 26.20
CA ARG A 42 -11.89 4.20 27.31
C ARG A 42 -13.36 4.38 26.91
N ASP A 43 -13.64 4.97 25.75
CA ASP A 43 -15.01 5.24 25.29
C ASP A 43 -15.81 3.95 25.06
N LEU A 44 -15.14 2.88 24.61
CA LEU A 44 -15.74 1.55 24.52
C LEU A 44 -16.13 1.01 25.90
N MET A 45 -15.25 1.15 26.91
CA MET A 45 -15.56 0.73 28.29
C MET A 45 -16.72 1.53 28.89
N ASP A 46 -16.72 2.86 28.70
CA ASP A 46 -17.81 3.73 29.16
C ASP A 46 -19.14 3.35 28.50
N SER A 47 -19.13 3.08 27.18
CA SER A 47 -20.32 2.63 26.45
C SER A 47 -20.87 1.31 27.00
N LEU A 48 -19.98 0.33 27.28
CA LEU A 48 -20.38 -0.96 27.86
C LEU A 48 -20.94 -0.81 29.28
N TYR A 49 -20.31 0.03 30.10
CA TYR A 49 -20.73 0.29 31.47
C TYR A 49 -22.12 0.93 31.50
N ARG A 50 -22.38 1.92 30.63
CA ARG A 50 -23.69 2.60 30.49
C ARG A 50 -24.76 1.75 29.80
N GLY A 51 -24.39 0.59 29.25
CA GLY A 51 -25.32 -0.27 28.49
C GLY A 51 -25.67 0.28 27.11
N TYR A 52 -24.83 1.13 26.54
CA TYR A 52 -25.00 1.64 25.18
C TYR A 52 -24.60 0.58 24.14
N PRO A 53 -25.23 0.59 22.95
CA PRO A 53 -24.89 -0.34 21.88
C PRO A 53 -23.45 -0.11 21.39
N VAL A 54 -22.63 -1.16 21.42
CA VAL A 54 -21.24 -1.14 20.93
C VAL A 54 -21.06 -1.78 19.55
N GLY A 55 -22.18 -1.99 18.84
CA GLY A 55 -22.26 -2.62 17.53
C GLY A 55 -22.13 -4.15 17.57
N TYR A 56 -21.94 -4.75 16.39
CA TYR A 56 -21.80 -6.19 16.19
C TYR A 56 -20.37 -6.57 15.86
N VAL A 57 -19.90 -7.75 16.27
CA VAL A 57 -18.72 -8.40 15.69
C VAL A 57 -19.19 -9.35 14.58
N ILE A 58 -18.44 -9.45 13.48
CA ILE A 58 -18.80 -10.33 12.37
C ILE A 58 -17.77 -11.45 12.29
N THR A 59 -18.23 -12.69 12.30
CA THR A 59 -17.39 -13.87 12.15
C THR A 59 -17.82 -14.68 10.94
N TRP A 60 -16.88 -15.40 10.36
CA TRP A 60 -17.13 -16.38 9.31
C TRP A 60 -16.38 -17.66 9.63
N ARG A 61 -17.07 -18.80 9.47
CA ARG A 61 -16.45 -20.11 9.67
C ARG A 61 -15.89 -20.58 8.33
N ASN A 62 -14.62 -20.96 8.32
CA ASN A 62 -14.06 -21.63 7.14
C ASN A 62 -14.82 -22.94 6.87
N PRO A 63 -14.89 -23.40 5.61
CA PRO A 63 -15.38 -24.74 5.28
C PRO A 63 -14.58 -25.84 5.98
N ASN A 64 -15.23 -26.97 6.23
CA ASN A 64 -14.58 -28.16 6.77
C ASN A 64 -13.58 -28.75 5.76
N VAL A 65 -12.46 -29.27 6.24
CA VAL A 65 -11.36 -29.79 5.41
C VAL A 65 -11.27 -31.31 5.54
N ARG A 66 -11.14 -32.04 4.42
CA ARG A 66 -10.86 -33.47 4.43
C ARG A 66 -9.37 -33.72 4.69
N LEU A 67 -9.09 -34.51 5.72
CA LEU A 67 -7.76 -34.90 6.16
C LEU A 67 -7.24 -36.11 5.35
N LYS A 68 -5.91 -36.30 5.35
CA LYS A 68 -5.26 -37.41 4.62
C LYS A 68 -5.70 -38.81 5.05
N ASP A 69 -6.24 -38.94 6.26
CA ASP A 69 -6.77 -40.20 6.81
C ASP A 69 -8.25 -40.45 6.48
N GLY A 70 -8.89 -39.55 5.72
CA GLY A 70 -10.30 -39.63 5.33
C GLY A 70 -11.27 -39.00 6.32
N SER A 71 -10.81 -38.53 7.48
CA SER A 71 -11.63 -37.79 8.45
C SER A 71 -11.83 -36.33 8.04
N THR A 72 -12.75 -35.62 8.69
CA THR A 72 -13.08 -34.22 8.38
C THR A 72 -12.78 -33.33 9.58
N ALA A 73 -11.92 -32.32 9.39
CA ALA A 73 -11.64 -31.29 10.38
C ALA A 73 -12.63 -30.12 10.26
N GLU A 74 -13.16 -29.66 11.40
CA GLU A 74 -14.01 -28.47 11.43
C GLU A 74 -13.20 -27.20 11.12
N GLY A 75 -13.76 -26.31 10.30
CA GLY A 75 -13.10 -25.06 9.96
C GLY A 75 -13.08 -24.06 11.14
N LYS A 76 -11.93 -23.42 11.38
CA LYS A 76 -11.79 -22.35 12.40
C LYS A 76 -12.65 -21.12 12.05
N LYS A 77 -13.23 -20.47 13.07
CA LYS A 77 -13.93 -19.18 12.91
C LYS A 77 -12.90 -18.07 12.72
N VAL A 78 -13.16 -17.14 11.80
CA VAL A 78 -12.34 -15.97 11.53
C VAL A 78 -13.16 -14.72 11.83
N LEU A 79 -12.59 -13.81 12.63
CA LEU A 79 -13.19 -12.51 12.90
C LEU A 79 -12.99 -11.60 11.69
N ILE A 80 -14.07 -11.20 11.02
CA ILE A 80 -14.01 -10.33 9.85
C ILE A 80 -14.14 -8.86 10.27
N ASP A 81 -15.11 -8.54 11.13
CA ASP A 81 -15.34 -7.17 11.62
C ASP A 81 -15.35 -7.10 13.14
N GLY A 82 -14.98 -5.93 13.67
CA GLY A 82 -14.90 -5.67 15.09
C GLY A 82 -13.54 -6.01 15.70
N GLN A 83 -12.52 -6.20 14.87
CA GLN A 83 -11.17 -6.57 15.29
C GLN A 83 -10.55 -5.59 16.29
N GLN A 84 -10.64 -4.29 16.03
CA GLN A 84 -10.17 -3.26 16.96
C GLN A 84 -10.98 -3.27 18.26
N ARG A 85 -12.29 -3.55 18.22
CA ARG A 85 -13.14 -3.66 19.42
C ARG A 85 -12.75 -4.87 20.26
N VAL A 86 -12.59 -6.05 19.65
CA VAL A 86 -12.17 -7.28 20.33
C VAL A 86 -10.77 -7.13 20.91
N THR A 87 -9.85 -6.50 20.18
CA THR A 87 -8.49 -6.21 20.66
C THR A 87 -8.51 -5.20 21.82
N ALA A 88 -9.34 -4.16 21.75
CA ALA A 88 -9.54 -3.21 22.84
C ALA A 88 -10.12 -3.87 24.10
N LEU A 89 -11.07 -4.80 23.95
CA LEU A 89 -11.63 -5.59 25.04
C LEU A 89 -10.54 -6.47 25.68
N THR A 90 -9.75 -7.15 24.85
CA THR A 90 -8.64 -7.99 25.30
C THR A 90 -7.62 -7.17 26.09
N ALA A 91 -7.24 -5.99 25.58
CA ALA A 91 -6.29 -5.08 26.24
C ALA A 91 -6.82 -4.51 27.57
N ALA A 92 -8.07 -4.04 27.60
CA ALA A 92 -8.63 -3.35 28.76
C ALA A 92 -9.17 -4.30 29.85
N ILE A 93 -9.70 -5.46 29.47
CA ILE A 93 -10.33 -6.43 30.41
C ILE A 93 -9.29 -7.45 30.90
N LEU A 94 -8.50 -8.03 29.99
CA LEU A 94 -7.49 -9.04 30.37
C LEU A 94 -6.14 -8.41 30.73
N GLY A 95 -5.91 -7.16 30.37
CA GLY A 95 -4.63 -6.47 30.61
C GLY A 95 -3.53 -6.89 29.62
N ASP A 96 -3.91 -7.53 28.52
CA ASP A 96 -2.97 -8.03 27.51
C ASP A 96 -2.27 -6.87 26.80
N TYR A 97 -1.01 -7.11 26.43
CA TYR A 97 -0.24 -6.16 25.64
C TYR A 97 -0.70 -6.17 24.19
N VAL A 98 -0.78 -4.98 23.59
CA VAL A 98 -1.07 -4.80 22.17
C VAL A 98 0.15 -4.25 21.44
N VAL A 99 0.26 -4.55 20.15
CA VAL A 99 1.27 -3.98 19.27
C VAL A 99 0.66 -2.75 18.61
N ASN A 100 1.21 -1.56 18.79
CA ASN A 100 0.67 -0.32 18.21
C ASN A 100 1.21 -0.07 16.79
N LYS A 101 0.82 1.05 16.14
CA LYS A 101 1.25 1.48 14.78
C LYS A 101 2.76 1.65 14.58
N GLU A 102 3.51 1.80 15.65
CA GLU A 102 4.98 1.79 15.64
C GLU A 102 5.57 0.39 15.95
N TYR A 103 4.75 -0.65 15.89
CA TYR A 103 5.06 -2.03 16.25
C TYR A 103 5.59 -2.21 17.69
N LYS A 104 5.30 -1.25 18.57
CA LYS A 104 5.70 -1.30 19.97
C LYS A 104 4.67 -2.09 20.76
N ARG A 105 5.16 -3.00 21.60
CA ARG A 105 4.36 -3.73 22.58
C ARG A 105 4.02 -2.78 23.73
N ILE A 106 2.79 -2.29 23.76
CA ILE A 106 2.28 -1.35 24.76
C ILE A 106 1.18 -1.99 25.61
N ARG A 107 1.00 -1.48 26.84
CA ARG A 107 -0.12 -1.84 27.71
C ARG A 107 -1.07 -0.65 27.80
N ILE A 108 -2.33 -0.85 27.46
CA ILE A 108 -3.37 0.17 27.56
C ILE A 108 -4.00 0.02 28.94
N ARG A 109 -3.89 1.06 29.77
CA ARG A 109 -4.43 1.06 31.13
C ARG A 109 -5.56 2.06 31.23
N ILE A 110 -6.75 1.54 31.49
CA ILE A 110 -7.96 2.33 31.71
C ILE A 110 -8.24 2.35 33.21
N ALA A 111 -8.40 3.55 33.75
CA ALA A 111 -8.75 3.79 35.15
C ALA A 111 -10.25 4.04 35.29
N PHE A 112 -10.80 3.77 36.47
CA PHE A 112 -12.21 3.99 36.79
C PHE A 112 -12.37 4.70 38.13
N ASN A 113 -13.23 5.70 38.18
CA ASN A 113 -13.63 6.39 39.40
C ASN A 113 -15.00 5.89 39.85
N PRO A 114 -15.11 5.14 40.98
CA PRO A 114 -16.37 4.62 41.49
C PRO A 114 -17.38 5.68 41.96
N LEU A 115 -16.92 6.90 42.27
CA LEU A 115 -17.77 7.99 42.76
C LEU A 115 -18.39 8.78 41.61
N GLU A 116 -17.62 9.03 40.56
CA GLU A 116 -18.07 9.75 39.37
C GLU A 116 -18.63 8.82 38.29
N GLU A 117 -18.43 7.49 38.44
CA GLU A 117 -18.74 6.48 37.42
C GLU A 117 -18.11 6.83 36.06
N LYS A 118 -16.84 7.22 36.12
CA LYS A 118 -16.10 7.77 35.00
C LYS A 118 -14.87 6.93 34.68
N PHE A 119 -14.68 6.64 33.40
CA PHE A 119 -13.46 6.03 32.88
C PHE A 119 -12.49 7.11 32.39
N GLU A 120 -11.19 6.91 32.61
CA GLU A 120 -10.12 7.74 32.03
C GLU A 120 -8.91 6.89 31.64
N VAL A 121 -8.08 7.41 30.73
CA VAL A 121 -6.77 6.80 30.46
C VAL A 121 -5.85 7.06 31.66
N GLN A 122 -5.12 6.04 32.12
CA GLN A 122 -4.23 6.17 33.27
C GLN A 122 -3.17 7.28 33.04
N THR A 123 -3.03 8.17 34.03
CA THR A 123 -2.00 9.21 34.06
C THR A 123 -1.24 9.18 35.39
N PRO A 124 -0.06 9.81 35.49
CA PRO A 124 0.66 9.93 36.76
C PRO A 124 -0.13 10.64 37.87
N VAL A 125 -1.12 11.47 37.51
CA VAL A 125 -2.01 12.14 38.46
C VAL A 125 -3.02 11.14 39.03
N ILE A 126 -3.67 10.36 38.16
CA ILE A 126 -4.61 9.30 38.55
C ILE A 126 -3.94 8.26 39.46
N LEU A 127 -2.68 7.90 39.19
CA LEU A 127 -1.92 6.94 40.02
C LEU A 127 -1.70 7.40 41.47
N LYS A 128 -1.76 8.71 41.74
CA LYS A 128 -1.58 9.27 43.08
C LYS A 128 -2.91 9.48 43.81
N ASP A 129 -4.03 9.41 43.08
CA ASP A 129 -5.35 9.63 43.62
C ASP A 129 -6.00 8.29 44.03
N LYS A 130 -6.21 8.12 45.33
CA LYS A 130 -6.75 6.90 45.94
C LYS A 130 -8.23 6.67 45.62
N LEU A 131 -8.92 7.67 45.07
CA LEU A 131 -10.30 7.57 44.63
C LEU A 131 -10.43 6.89 43.25
N TRP A 132 -9.32 6.71 42.54
CA TRP A 132 -9.31 6.03 41.26
C TRP A 132 -8.83 4.58 41.41
N ILE A 133 -9.53 3.68 40.74
CA ILE A 133 -9.01 2.35 40.41
C ILE A 133 -8.08 2.54 39.21
N PRO A 134 -6.75 2.35 39.35
CA PRO A 134 -5.80 2.79 38.34
C PRO A 134 -5.78 1.92 37.07
N ASP A 135 -6.17 0.66 37.17
CA ASP A 135 -6.24 -0.29 36.05
C ASP A 135 -7.42 -1.25 36.26
N ILE A 136 -8.46 -1.12 35.43
CA ILE A 136 -9.65 -1.97 35.52
C ILE A 136 -9.35 -3.45 35.21
N SER A 137 -8.27 -3.76 34.47
CA SER A 137 -7.93 -5.15 34.17
C SER A 137 -7.60 -5.97 35.41
N GLU A 138 -7.10 -5.33 36.48
CA GLU A 138 -6.82 -5.98 37.76
C GLU A 138 -8.11 -6.44 38.46
N VAL A 139 -9.21 -5.72 38.22
CA VAL A 139 -10.54 -6.03 38.74
C VAL A 139 -11.23 -7.08 37.85
N LEU A 140 -11.09 -6.95 36.53
CA LEU A 140 -11.89 -7.68 35.55
C LEU A 140 -11.27 -9.01 35.07
N ASN A 141 -9.97 -9.25 35.26
CA ASN A 141 -9.30 -10.48 34.83
C ASN A 141 -9.71 -11.73 35.64
N GLY A 142 -10.62 -11.60 36.61
CA GLY A 142 -11.18 -12.71 37.39
C GLY A 142 -10.28 -13.21 38.53
N THR A 143 -9.17 -12.54 38.82
CA THR A 143 -8.26 -12.94 39.92
C THR A 143 -8.67 -12.43 41.29
N LEU A 144 -9.44 -11.33 41.35
CA LEU A 144 -9.86 -10.69 42.59
C LEU A 144 -11.31 -11.00 42.95
N ASN A 145 -11.54 -11.31 44.23
CA ASN A 145 -12.89 -11.45 44.77
C ASN A 145 -13.52 -10.05 44.94
N SER A 146 -14.69 -9.81 44.33
CA SER A 146 -15.40 -8.53 44.39
C SER A 146 -15.59 -8.00 45.82
N PHE A 147 -16.01 -8.87 46.75
CA PHE A 147 -16.23 -8.47 48.14
C PHE A 147 -14.94 -8.04 48.84
N ALA A 148 -13.85 -8.78 48.64
CA ALA A 148 -12.55 -8.45 49.21
C ALA A 148 -12.01 -7.12 48.66
N PHE A 149 -12.13 -6.92 47.34
CA PHE A 149 -11.68 -5.70 46.69
C PHE A 149 -12.47 -4.46 47.14
N ILE A 150 -13.80 -4.56 47.19
CA ILE A 150 -14.68 -3.49 47.68
C ILE A 150 -14.35 -3.15 49.13
N THR A 151 -14.17 -4.16 49.98
CA THR A 151 -13.82 -3.94 51.40
C THR A 151 -12.51 -3.18 51.54
N GLN A 152 -11.48 -3.58 50.77
CA GLN A 152 -10.19 -2.91 50.76
C GLN A 152 -10.28 -1.46 50.26
N TYR A 153 -11.06 -1.21 49.21
CA TYR A 153 -11.28 0.14 48.68
C TYR A 153 -11.96 1.06 49.71
N LEU A 154 -12.99 0.57 50.39
CA LEU A 154 -13.71 1.32 51.44
C LEU A 154 -12.83 1.58 52.67
N GLN A 155 -11.95 0.66 53.05
CA GLN A 155 -10.98 0.87 54.13
C GLN A 155 -10.00 2.00 53.82
N GLN A 156 -9.57 2.13 52.56
CA GLN A 156 -8.64 3.18 52.13
C GLN A 156 -9.32 4.55 51.97
N ASN A 157 -10.64 4.55 51.77
CA ASN A 157 -11.45 5.73 51.50
C ASN A 157 -12.69 5.75 52.42
N PRO A 158 -12.54 5.95 53.74
CA PRO A 158 -13.64 5.77 54.70
C PRO A 158 -14.74 6.83 54.59
N GLU A 159 -14.45 7.98 53.98
CA GLU A 159 -15.36 9.13 53.89
C GLU A 159 -16.30 9.09 52.67
N VAL A 160 -16.22 8.04 51.86
CA VAL A 160 -17.02 7.89 50.64
C VAL A 160 -18.39 7.28 50.91
N ASP A 161 -19.35 7.56 50.02
CA ASP A 161 -20.64 6.88 50.00
C ASP A 161 -20.46 5.39 49.70
N GLN A 162 -20.60 4.57 50.75
CA GLN A 162 -20.35 3.13 50.66
C GLN A 162 -21.33 2.44 49.72
N GLU A 163 -22.61 2.81 49.74
CA GLU A 163 -23.64 2.17 48.92
C GLU A 163 -23.37 2.44 47.43
N LYS A 164 -23.10 3.70 47.11
CA LYS A 164 -22.77 4.10 45.73
C LYS A 164 -21.53 3.38 45.21
N VAL A 165 -20.46 3.34 46.00
CA VAL A 165 -19.21 2.66 45.62
C VAL A 165 -19.41 1.15 45.44
N ILE A 166 -20.19 0.51 46.32
CA ILE A 166 -20.51 -0.92 46.18
C ILE A 166 -21.26 -1.17 44.86
N GLN A 167 -22.24 -0.33 44.52
CA GLN A 167 -23.01 -0.47 43.28
C GLN A 167 -22.15 -0.23 42.03
N SER A 168 -21.31 0.81 42.00
CA SER A 168 -20.49 1.13 40.84
C SER A 168 -19.37 0.10 40.62
N ILE A 169 -18.72 -0.37 41.68
CA ILE A 169 -17.71 -1.43 41.58
C ILE A 169 -18.35 -2.76 41.15
N ASN A 170 -19.51 -3.14 41.68
CA ASN A 170 -20.21 -4.35 41.20
C ASN A 170 -20.63 -4.23 39.73
N SER A 171 -21.04 -3.03 39.29
CA SER A 171 -21.35 -2.76 37.88
C SER A 171 -20.10 -2.89 37.00
N LEU A 172 -18.94 -2.45 37.50
CA LEU A 172 -17.64 -2.66 36.84
C LEU A 172 -17.35 -4.17 36.71
N PHE A 173 -17.46 -4.97 37.78
CA PHE A 173 -17.30 -6.43 37.71
C PHE A 173 -18.27 -7.10 36.71
N GLY A 174 -19.45 -6.51 36.51
CA GLY A 174 -20.44 -6.96 35.52
C GLY A 174 -20.09 -6.66 34.06
N LEU A 175 -19.04 -5.86 33.79
CA LEU A 175 -18.71 -5.41 32.43
C LEU A 175 -18.34 -6.56 31.50
N ALA A 176 -17.57 -7.55 31.97
CA ALA A 176 -17.23 -8.75 31.21
C ALA A 176 -18.44 -9.67 30.93
N LYS A 177 -19.52 -9.52 31.70
CA LYS A 177 -20.78 -10.26 31.55
C LYS A 177 -21.81 -9.54 30.69
N LYS A 178 -21.46 -8.37 30.13
CA LYS A 178 -22.32 -7.70 29.16
C LYS A 178 -22.35 -8.51 27.85
N GLN A 179 -23.47 -8.41 27.15
CA GLN A 179 -23.66 -9.06 25.85
C GLN A 179 -23.11 -8.20 24.72
N ILE A 180 -22.48 -8.84 23.75
CA ILE A 180 -22.09 -8.26 22.47
C ILE A 180 -22.79 -9.03 21.35
N GLY A 181 -23.33 -8.31 20.37
CA GLY A 181 -23.93 -8.92 19.20
C GLY A 181 -22.87 -9.54 18.29
N MET A 182 -23.09 -10.76 17.83
CA MET A 182 -22.25 -11.46 16.87
C MET A 182 -23.07 -11.88 15.66
N ILE A 183 -22.61 -11.48 14.48
CA ILE A 183 -23.16 -11.95 13.20
C ILE A 183 -22.25 -13.08 12.73
N GLU A 184 -22.79 -14.30 12.63
CA GLU A 184 -22.08 -15.42 12.02
C GLU A 184 -22.53 -15.59 10.57
N LEU A 185 -21.60 -15.43 9.63
CA LEU A 185 -21.82 -15.71 8.22
C LEU A 185 -21.82 -17.22 7.95
N ALA A 186 -22.68 -17.68 7.05
CA ALA A 186 -22.76 -19.08 6.67
C ALA A 186 -21.41 -19.58 6.11
N GLY A 187 -20.96 -20.76 6.57
CA GLY A 187 -19.66 -21.32 6.19
C GLY A 187 -19.56 -21.75 4.72
N GLU A 188 -20.69 -21.90 4.03
CA GLU A 188 -20.75 -22.25 2.60
C GLU A 188 -20.52 -21.05 1.67
N LEU A 189 -20.50 -19.82 2.21
CA LEU A 189 -20.26 -18.63 1.42
C LEU A 189 -18.83 -18.61 0.88
N ASP A 190 -18.70 -18.25 -0.39
CA ASP A 190 -17.39 -17.93 -0.95
C ASP A 190 -16.86 -16.60 -0.42
N ILE A 191 -15.54 -16.44 -0.52
CA ILE A 191 -14.84 -15.28 0.03
C ILE A 191 -15.24 -13.98 -0.68
N GLU A 192 -15.57 -14.04 -1.98
CA GLU A 192 -16.04 -12.87 -2.73
C GLU A 192 -17.35 -12.34 -2.13
N THR A 193 -18.30 -13.23 -1.86
CA THR A 193 -19.57 -12.92 -1.19
C THR A 193 -19.35 -12.44 0.23
N VAL A 194 -18.47 -13.08 1.00
CA VAL A 194 -18.11 -12.63 2.36
C VAL A 194 -17.51 -11.23 2.35
N THR A 195 -16.63 -10.94 1.39
CA THR A 195 -16.00 -9.63 1.23
C THR A 195 -17.01 -8.58 0.80
N GLU A 196 -17.92 -8.93 -0.11
CA GLU A 196 -19.00 -8.03 -0.52
C GLU A 196 -19.96 -7.72 0.64
N ILE A 197 -20.35 -8.74 1.42
CA ILE A 197 -21.15 -8.56 2.64
C ILE A 197 -20.43 -7.62 3.60
N PHE A 198 -19.12 -7.81 3.80
CA PHE A 198 -18.32 -6.93 4.65
C PHE A 198 -18.29 -5.49 4.12
N ILE A 199 -18.00 -5.27 2.83
CA ILE A 199 -17.97 -3.93 2.20
C ILE A 199 -19.33 -3.24 2.35
N ARG A 200 -20.43 -3.97 2.16
CA ARG A 200 -21.79 -3.43 2.27
C ARG A 200 -22.16 -3.09 3.72
N ILE A 201 -21.72 -3.87 4.70
CA ILE A 201 -21.97 -3.61 6.12
C ILE A 201 -21.06 -2.48 6.64
N ASN A 202 -19.84 -2.39 6.12
CA ASN A 202 -18.79 -1.49 6.61
C ASN A 202 -18.57 -0.30 5.66
N SER A 203 -19.55 0.59 5.57
CA SER A 203 -19.47 1.82 4.77
C SER A 203 -18.74 2.98 5.46
N GLN A 204 -18.38 2.81 6.74
CA GLN A 204 -17.77 3.83 7.61
C GLN A 204 -16.47 3.36 8.32
N GLY A 205 -16.10 2.08 8.20
CA GLY A 205 -14.86 1.51 8.75
C GLY A 205 -13.77 1.25 7.71
N VAL A 206 -12.61 0.74 8.14
CA VAL A 206 -11.53 0.36 7.22
C VAL A 206 -11.98 -0.86 6.41
N VAL A 207 -12.00 -0.73 5.09
CA VAL A 207 -12.40 -1.80 4.17
C VAL A 207 -11.38 -2.94 4.23
N LEU A 208 -11.79 -4.17 4.62
CA LEU A 208 -10.95 -5.36 4.47
C LEU A 208 -10.78 -5.68 2.99
N SER A 209 -9.53 -5.72 2.55
CA SER A 209 -9.17 -6.13 1.20
C SER A 209 -9.11 -7.65 1.05
N GLN A 210 -9.14 -8.18 -0.18
CA GLN A 210 -8.87 -9.61 -0.42
C GLN A 210 -7.49 -10.06 0.09
N ALA A 211 -6.51 -9.15 0.08
CA ALA A 211 -5.20 -9.40 0.67
C ALA A 211 -5.30 -9.60 2.19
N ASP A 212 -6.22 -8.92 2.86
CA ASP A 212 -6.45 -9.04 4.30
C ASP A 212 -6.97 -10.44 4.64
N PHE A 213 -7.92 -10.96 3.84
CA PHE A 213 -8.40 -12.33 3.98
C PHE A 213 -7.27 -13.35 3.73
N ALA A 214 -6.41 -13.11 2.74
CA ALA A 214 -5.24 -13.96 2.52
C ALA A 214 -4.29 -13.94 3.71
N MET A 215 -3.93 -12.75 4.24
CA MET A 215 -3.09 -12.65 5.43
C MET A 215 -3.73 -13.32 6.64
N SER A 216 -5.05 -13.20 6.82
CA SER A 216 -5.81 -13.87 7.88
C SER A 216 -5.68 -15.38 7.80
N LYS A 217 -5.85 -15.92 6.59
CA LYS A 217 -5.77 -17.36 6.33
C LYS A 217 -4.37 -17.89 6.55
N ILE A 218 -3.36 -17.12 6.14
CA ILE A 218 -1.95 -17.43 6.39
C ILE A 218 -1.70 -17.47 7.90
N ALA A 219 -2.14 -16.47 8.66
CA ALA A 219 -1.94 -16.41 10.11
C ALA A 219 -2.66 -17.53 10.88
N ALA A 220 -3.85 -17.93 10.45
CA ALA A 220 -4.64 -18.98 11.11
C ALA A 220 -4.06 -20.40 10.94
N ASN A 221 -3.08 -20.58 10.05
CA ASN A 221 -2.47 -21.88 9.79
C ASN A 221 -1.29 -22.16 10.74
N GLU A 222 -1.46 -23.18 11.58
CA GLU A 222 -0.45 -23.67 12.52
C GLU A 222 0.41 -24.81 11.93
N SER A 223 -0.12 -25.54 10.94
CA SER A 223 0.49 -26.78 10.45
C SER A 223 1.61 -26.59 9.41
N TYR A 224 1.57 -25.51 8.62
CA TYR A 224 2.46 -25.28 7.47
C TYR A 224 3.26 -23.98 7.59
N GLY A 225 3.54 -23.55 8.82
CA GLY A 225 4.36 -22.36 9.07
C GLY A 225 3.69 -21.03 8.70
N GLY A 226 2.36 -20.99 8.69
CA GLY A 226 1.59 -19.82 8.31
C GLY A 226 1.93 -18.57 9.12
N GLN A 227 2.10 -18.69 10.44
CA GLN A 227 2.53 -17.56 11.29
C GLN A 227 3.91 -17.01 10.90
N THR A 228 4.86 -17.88 10.56
CA THR A 228 6.20 -17.46 10.11
C THR A 228 6.13 -16.77 8.75
N LEU A 229 5.33 -17.30 7.82
CA LEU A 229 5.13 -16.69 6.50
C LEU A 229 4.44 -15.32 6.61
N ARG A 230 3.45 -15.18 7.51
CA ARG A 230 2.79 -13.90 7.84
C ARG A 230 3.82 -12.85 8.26
N LYS A 231 4.65 -13.20 9.26
CA LYS A 231 5.73 -12.35 9.77
C LYS A 231 6.71 -11.97 8.66
N ALA A 232 7.09 -12.92 7.80
CA ALA A 232 8.00 -12.64 6.70
C ALA A 232 7.48 -11.55 5.76
N ILE A 233 6.21 -11.63 5.37
CA ILE A 233 5.57 -10.63 4.51
C ILE A 233 5.48 -9.26 5.20
N ASP A 234 5.04 -9.22 6.46
CA ASP A 234 4.90 -7.97 7.21
C ASP A 234 6.25 -7.31 7.48
N TYR A 235 7.22 -8.07 8.01
CA TYR A 235 8.53 -7.54 8.34
C TYR A 235 9.30 -7.10 7.11
N PHE A 236 9.22 -7.81 5.99
CA PHE A 236 9.81 -7.32 4.75
C PHE A 236 9.21 -5.98 4.32
N SER A 237 7.87 -5.88 4.30
CA SER A 237 7.16 -4.66 3.88
C SER A 237 7.52 -3.48 4.80
N HIS A 238 7.69 -3.73 6.10
CA HIS A 238 8.08 -2.71 7.05
C HIS A 238 9.55 -2.31 6.92
N LEU A 239 10.46 -3.29 6.81
CA LEU A 239 11.90 -3.05 6.68
C LEU A 239 12.29 -2.36 5.37
N ALA A 240 11.50 -2.54 4.31
CA ALA A 240 11.69 -1.80 3.06
C ALA A 240 11.57 -0.28 3.26
N ILE A 241 10.75 0.15 4.23
CA ILE A 241 10.50 1.58 4.52
C ILE A 241 11.32 2.06 5.73
N ALA A 242 11.50 1.20 6.73
CA ALA A 242 12.18 1.51 7.99
C ALA A 242 13.29 0.48 8.28
N PRO A 243 14.46 0.57 7.61
CA PRO A 243 15.62 -0.30 7.83
C PRO A 243 16.05 -0.43 9.29
N GLU A 244 15.91 0.63 10.08
CA GLU A 244 16.25 0.69 11.51
C GLU A 244 15.45 -0.30 12.36
N PHE A 245 14.29 -0.76 11.87
CA PHE A 245 13.46 -1.74 12.55
C PHE A 245 14.07 -3.15 12.58
N TYR A 246 15.14 -3.38 11.79
CA TYR A 246 15.82 -4.67 11.74
C TYR A 246 16.30 -5.13 13.13
N GLN A 247 16.91 -4.22 13.88
CA GLN A 247 17.41 -4.53 15.22
C GLN A 247 16.27 -4.86 16.19
N PHE A 248 15.15 -4.16 16.07
CA PHE A 248 13.97 -4.43 16.90
C PHE A 248 13.44 -5.85 16.69
N ILE A 249 13.34 -6.33 15.44
CA ILE A 249 12.93 -7.71 15.15
C ILE A 249 13.91 -8.70 15.75
N SER A 250 15.22 -8.45 15.56
CA SER A 250 16.29 -9.29 16.12
C SER A 250 16.19 -9.44 17.63
N ASP A 251 15.86 -8.36 18.34
CA ASP A 251 15.85 -8.32 19.80
C ASP A 251 14.54 -8.84 20.40
N ASN A 252 13.41 -8.66 19.71
CA ASN A 252 12.07 -8.91 20.26
C ASN A 252 11.37 -10.15 19.67
N ASP A 253 11.80 -10.65 18.51
CA ASP A 253 11.25 -11.86 17.88
C ASP A 253 12.38 -12.88 17.60
N SER A 254 12.89 -13.45 18.68
CA SER A 254 14.00 -14.41 18.64
C SER A 254 13.69 -15.70 17.87
N GLU A 255 12.41 -16.05 17.73
CA GLU A 255 11.96 -17.21 16.97
C GLU A 255 12.03 -16.93 15.47
N PHE A 256 11.45 -15.80 15.03
CA PHE A 256 11.50 -15.40 13.62
C PHE A 256 12.93 -15.11 13.17
N SER A 257 13.75 -14.52 14.03
CA SER A 257 15.15 -14.15 13.72
C SER A 257 16.05 -15.34 13.38
N LYS A 258 15.63 -16.57 13.69
CA LYS A 258 16.36 -17.81 13.34
C LYS A 258 15.93 -18.41 11.99
N THR A 259 14.89 -17.86 11.37
CA THR A 259 14.30 -18.40 10.14
C THR A 259 15.10 -18.01 8.89
N ASP A 260 14.94 -18.78 7.82
CA ASP A 260 15.54 -18.45 6.53
C ASP A 260 14.95 -17.16 5.92
N TYR A 261 13.69 -16.83 6.25
CA TYR A 261 13.06 -15.58 5.84
C TYR A 261 13.80 -14.37 6.41
N PHE A 262 14.14 -14.37 7.71
CA PHE A 262 14.88 -13.26 8.32
C PHE A 262 16.26 -13.11 7.71
N ARG A 263 16.97 -14.22 7.45
CA ARG A 263 18.26 -14.21 6.75
C ARG A 263 18.14 -13.63 5.34
N ALA A 264 17.08 -13.98 4.61
CA ALA A 264 16.85 -13.49 3.25
C ALA A 264 16.58 -11.98 3.18
N MET A 265 16.11 -11.35 4.25
CA MET A 265 15.83 -9.91 4.33
C MET A 265 16.90 -9.11 5.09
N THR A 266 18.02 -9.72 5.51
CA THR A 266 19.10 -9.03 6.24
C THR A 266 19.67 -7.83 5.49
N TRP A 267 19.68 -7.86 4.16
CA TRP A 267 20.19 -6.76 3.34
C TRP A 267 19.38 -5.47 3.48
N LEU A 268 18.10 -5.55 3.89
CA LEU A 268 17.24 -4.38 4.10
C LEU A 268 17.72 -3.45 5.21
N ARG A 269 18.51 -3.94 6.18
CA ARG A 269 19.06 -3.11 7.28
C ARG A 269 19.93 -1.95 6.81
N SER A 270 20.39 -1.99 5.57
CA SER A 270 21.26 -1.01 4.92
C SER A 270 20.71 -0.53 3.58
N GLU A 271 19.45 -0.87 3.27
CA GLU A 271 18.81 -0.43 2.04
C GLU A 271 18.33 1.01 2.20
N ASN A 272 18.55 1.83 1.17
CA ASN A 272 18.11 3.23 1.16
C ASN A 272 17.36 3.58 -0.14
N GLU A 273 17.11 2.59 -1.00
CA GLU A 273 16.35 2.75 -2.22
C GLU A 273 14.85 2.79 -1.94
N ASP A 274 14.17 3.84 -2.38
CA ASP A 274 12.73 4.07 -2.15
C ASP A 274 11.87 3.95 -3.43
N LEU A 275 12.47 3.54 -4.56
CA LEU A 275 11.75 3.42 -5.83
C LEU A 275 10.61 2.39 -5.77
N TYR A 276 10.71 1.38 -4.90
CA TYR A 276 9.67 0.39 -4.67
C TYR A 276 9.61 0.00 -3.19
N ASP A 277 8.63 0.57 -2.50
CA ASP A 277 8.31 0.25 -1.11
C ASP A 277 7.04 -0.61 -1.06
N PRO A 278 7.16 -1.95 -1.14
CA PRO A 278 5.99 -2.82 -1.24
C PRO A 278 5.24 -2.91 0.08
N SER A 279 3.91 -2.79 0.00
CA SER A 279 3.01 -3.23 1.08
C SER A 279 2.86 -4.76 1.10
N TYR A 280 2.30 -5.32 2.18
CA TYR A 280 2.00 -6.76 2.24
C TYR A 280 1.10 -7.21 1.07
N THR A 281 0.22 -6.33 0.58
CA THR A 281 -0.64 -6.59 -0.58
C THR A 281 0.20 -6.74 -1.85
N ASP A 282 1.23 -5.92 -2.02
CA ASP A 282 2.13 -5.98 -3.18
C ASP A 282 2.97 -7.26 -3.15
N VAL A 283 3.56 -7.59 -1.99
CA VAL A 283 4.30 -8.84 -1.79
C VAL A 283 3.42 -10.05 -2.11
N LEU A 284 2.23 -10.12 -1.53
CA LEU A 284 1.28 -11.21 -1.79
C LEU A 284 0.94 -11.29 -3.28
N ARG A 285 0.60 -10.16 -3.90
CA ARG A 285 0.17 -10.13 -5.30
C ARG A 285 1.27 -10.63 -6.22
N VAL A 286 2.52 -10.18 -6.03
CA VAL A 286 3.65 -10.62 -6.85
C VAL A 286 3.98 -12.09 -6.60
N ALA A 287 4.10 -12.50 -5.35
CA ALA A 287 4.42 -13.88 -4.97
C ALA A 287 3.36 -14.87 -5.49
N PHE A 288 2.09 -14.56 -5.26
CA PHE A 288 0.96 -15.38 -5.70
C PHE A 288 0.87 -15.45 -7.22
N THR A 289 0.89 -14.31 -7.90
CA THR A 289 0.68 -14.29 -9.36
C THR A 289 1.77 -15.09 -10.06
N THR A 290 3.02 -14.93 -9.64
CA THR A 290 4.16 -15.64 -10.22
C THR A 290 4.07 -17.17 -10.01
N GLN A 291 3.74 -17.63 -8.80
CA GLN A 291 3.81 -19.06 -8.44
C GLN A 291 2.56 -19.87 -8.80
N PHE A 292 1.41 -19.19 -8.94
CA PHE A 292 0.12 -19.85 -9.17
C PHE A 292 -0.45 -19.59 -10.56
N ASN A 293 0.15 -18.67 -11.34
CA ASN A 293 -0.35 -18.22 -12.63
C ASN A 293 -1.81 -17.75 -12.55
N ARG A 294 -2.13 -16.99 -11.48
CA ARG A 294 -3.47 -16.47 -11.17
C ARG A 294 -3.37 -15.06 -10.64
N GLY A 295 -4.33 -14.20 -11.00
CA GLY A 295 -4.30 -12.77 -10.63
C GLY A 295 -5.27 -12.36 -9.53
N LYS A 296 -6.25 -13.20 -9.20
CA LYS A 296 -7.30 -12.90 -8.21
C LYS A 296 -6.90 -13.36 -6.82
N LEU A 297 -6.82 -12.45 -5.85
CA LEU A 297 -6.44 -12.81 -4.48
C LEU A 297 -7.49 -13.71 -3.79
N SER A 298 -8.75 -13.69 -4.23
CA SER A 298 -9.79 -14.63 -3.77
C SER A 298 -9.44 -16.10 -4.09
N ASP A 299 -8.75 -16.35 -5.20
CA ASP A 299 -8.24 -17.68 -5.55
C ASP A 299 -7.13 -18.13 -4.57
N LEU A 300 -6.26 -17.21 -4.14
CA LEU A 300 -5.23 -17.52 -3.14
C LEU A 300 -5.88 -17.98 -1.82
N VAL A 301 -6.89 -17.26 -1.33
CA VAL A 301 -7.58 -17.63 -0.09
C VAL A 301 -8.25 -19.01 -0.23
N SER A 302 -8.85 -19.29 -1.38
CA SER A 302 -9.43 -20.60 -1.69
C SER A 302 -8.38 -21.72 -1.68
N LEU A 303 -7.24 -21.50 -2.32
CA LEU A 303 -6.13 -22.46 -2.41
C LEU A 303 -5.49 -22.74 -1.03
N LEU A 304 -5.25 -21.69 -0.24
CA LEU A 304 -4.76 -21.83 1.13
C LEU A 304 -5.77 -22.51 2.06
N SER A 305 -7.05 -22.51 1.69
CA SER A 305 -8.08 -23.28 2.39
C SER A 305 -8.14 -24.75 1.96
N GLY A 306 -7.38 -25.15 0.93
CA GLY A 306 -7.36 -26.49 0.37
C GLY A 306 -8.40 -26.72 -0.73
N ARG A 307 -8.99 -25.66 -1.29
CA ARG A 307 -10.05 -25.81 -2.31
C ARG A 307 -9.51 -26.45 -3.59
N ASN A 308 -10.07 -27.58 -3.97
CA ASN A 308 -9.97 -28.14 -5.29
C ASN A 308 -11.01 -27.49 -6.20
N PHE A 309 -10.57 -26.83 -7.28
CA PHE A 309 -11.48 -26.13 -8.18
C PHE A 309 -12.32 -27.06 -9.07
N GLU A 310 -11.84 -28.29 -9.32
CA GLU A 310 -12.53 -29.28 -10.17
C GLU A 310 -13.61 -30.01 -9.39
N THR A 311 -13.25 -30.60 -8.25
CA THR A 311 -14.16 -31.38 -7.41
C THR A 311 -14.98 -30.52 -6.45
N ARG A 312 -14.58 -29.25 -6.26
CA ARG A 312 -15.14 -28.32 -5.26
C ARG A 312 -14.99 -28.81 -3.80
N SER A 313 -14.14 -29.81 -3.54
CA SER A 313 -13.80 -30.26 -2.19
C SER A 313 -12.68 -29.45 -1.56
N PHE A 314 -12.53 -29.56 -0.24
CA PHE A 314 -11.39 -29.01 0.50
C PHE A 314 -10.47 -30.14 0.95
N GLU A 315 -9.22 -30.10 0.50
CA GLU A 315 -8.21 -31.15 0.65
C GLU A 315 -6.96 -30.60 1.31
N GLU A 316 -6.49 -31.30 2.35
CA GLU A 316 -5.30 -30.93 3.11
C GLU A 316 -4.02 -30.84 2.24
N SER A 317 -3.86 -31.75 1.27
CA SER A 317 -2.73 -31.79 0.34
C SER A 317 -2.62 -30.52 -0.53
N ILE A 318 -3.75 -29.93 -0.91
CA ILE A 318 -3.81 -28.68 -1.67
C ILE A 318 -3.38 -27.51 -0.78
N ALA A 319 -3.84 -27.48 0.47
CA ALA A 319 -3.43 -26.44 1.42
C ALA A 319 -1.91 -26.50 1.66
N GLU A 320 -1.35 -27.67 1.97
CA GLU A 320 0.08 -27.88 2.17
C GLU A 320 0.91 -27.40 0.96
N THR A 321 0.53 -27.81 -0.25
CA THR A 321 1.21 -27.41 -1.49
C THR A 321 1.10 -25.90 -1.73
N SER A 322 -0.05 -25.30 -1.41
CA SER A 322 -0.29 -23.87 -1.58
C SER A 322 0.55 -23.03 -0.62
N PHE A 323 0.66 -23.43 0.64
CA PHE A 323 1.54 -22.75 1.60
C PHE A 323 3.00 -22.80 1.18
N LYS A 324 3.46 -23.97 0.71
CA LYS A 324 4.83 -24.12 0.19
C LYS A 324 5.09 -23.20 -1.00
N LYS A 325 4.22 -23.25 -2.04
CA LYS A 325 4.34 -22.39 -3.23
C LYS A 325 4.34 -20.91 -2.88
N LEU A 326 3.46 -20.49 -1.96
CA LEU A 326 3.43 -19.10 -1.52
C LEU A 326 4.73 -18.70 -0.80
N GLY A 327 5.24 -19.55 0.07
CA GLY A 327 6.54 -19.35 0.73
C GLY A 327 7.69 -19.20 -0.25
N ASP A 328 7.76 -20.07 -1.27
CA ASP A 328 8.75 -19.99 -2.35
C ASP A 328 8.64 -18.66 -3.13
N GLY A 329 7.41 -18.22 -3.42
CA GLY A 329 7.15 -16.92 -4.06
C GLY A 329 7.58 -15.73 -3.21
N VAL A 330 7.33 -15.77 -1.91
CA VAL A 330 7.77 -14.73 -0.96
C VAL A 330 9.29 -14.72 -0.87
N MET A 331 9.95 -15.86 -0.79
CA MET A 331 11.43 -15.94 -0.83
C MET A 331 12.01 -15.37 -2.12
N ALA A 332 11.39 -15.69 -3.28
CA ALA A 332 11.81 -15.15 -4.57
C ALA A 332 11.64 -13.63 -4.65
N PHE A 333 10.55 -13.10 -4.10
CA PHE A 333 10.29 -11.66 -4.01
C PHE A 333 11.34 -10.94 -3.16
N MET A 334 11.65 -11.46 -1.97
CA MET A 334 12.55 -10.82 -1.00
C MET A 334 14.03 -10.99 -1.31
N ASN A 335 14.36 -11.86 -2.26
CA ASN A 335 15.74 -12.12 -2.64
C ASN A 335 16.44 -10.84 -3.11
N GLU A 336 17.53 -10.47 -2.43
CA GLU A 336 18.29 -9.23 -2.69
C GLU A 336 18.65 -9.06 -4.17
N THR A 337 19.15 -10.11 -4.80
CA THR A 337 19.59 -10.05 -6.20
C THR A 337 18.40 -9.82 -7.13
N ASN A 338 17.26 -10.46 -6.88
CA ASN A 338 16.05 -10.25 -7.66
C ASN A 338 15.55 -8.82 -7.53
N PHE A 339 15.38 -8.36 -6.28
CA PHE A 339 14.82 -7.08 -5.98
C PHE A 339 15.68 -5.94 -6.54
N LYS A 340 16.99 -5.95 -6.23
CA LYS A 340 17.92 -4.91 -6.71
C LYS A 340 18.06 -4.90 -8.23
N ARG A 341 18.16 -6.06 -8.89
CA ARG A 341 18.22 -6.12 -10.36
C ARG A 341 16.94 -5.60 -11.00
N PHE A 342 15.78 -5.96 -10.46
CA PHE A 342 14.51 -5.44 -10.94
C PHE A 342 14.48 -3.90 -10.86
N LEU A 343 14.86 -3.31 -9.73
CA LEU A 343 14.91 -1.85 -9.60
C LEU A 343 15.92 -1.21 -10.54
N MET A 344 17.10 -1.82 -10.73
CA MET A 344 18.07 -1.37 -11.72
C MET A 344 17.49 -1.35 -13.14
N ILE A 345 16.68 -2.35 -13.51
CA ILE A 345 16.02 -2.39 -14.82
C ILE A 345 15.05 -1.23 -14.97
N ILE A 346 14.19 -0.97 -13.97
CA ILE A 346 13.24 0.14 -13.98
C ILE A 346 13.97 1.50 -14.06
N LYS A 347 15.06 1.68 -13.31
CA LYS A 347 15.92 2.86 -13.39
C LYS A 347 16.59 3.01 -14.75
N SER A 348 16.97 1.90 -15.38
CA SER A 348 17.59 1.91 -16.71
C SER A 348 16.61 2.26 -17.84
N ALA A 349 15.30 2.19 -17.59
CA ALA A 349 14.27 2.78 -18.44
C ALA A 349 14.11 4.29 -18.21
N GLY A 350 14.67 4.85 -17.13
CA GLY A 350 14.61 6.28 -16.82
C GLY A 350 13.64 6.64 -15.70
N PHE A 351 12.99 5.66 -15.06
CA PHE A 351 12.18 5.87 -13.85
C PHE A 351 13.08 5.79 -12.62
N ILE A 352 13.60 6.95 -12.22
CA ILE A 352 14.71 7.07 -11.26
C ILE A 352 14.30 7.61 -9.89
N SER A 353 13.04 8.02 -9.74
CA SER A 353 12.51 8.60 -8.51
C SER A 353 11.12 8.02 -8.21
N PRO A 354 10.75 7.82 -6.92
CA PRO A 354 9.43 7.31 -6.54
C PRO A 354 8.29 8.19 -7.07
N LYS A 355 8.51 9.49 -7.23
CA LYS A 355 7.52 10.44 -7.76
C LYS A 355 7.10 10.10 -9.20
N MET A 356 7.96 9.41 -9.95
CA MET A 356 7.68 8.97 -11.32
C MET A 356 6.85 7.68 -11.37
N ILE A 357 6.82 6.91 -10.27
CA ILE A 357 6.05 5.68 -10.16
C ILE A 357 4.60 6.05 -9.84
N ARG A 358 3.75 6.08 -10.87
CA ARG A 358 2.34 6.48 -10.75
C ARG A 358 1.34 5.32 -10.72
N SER A 359 1.82 4.10 -10.91
CA SER A 359 1.00 2.89 -10.87
C SER A 359 1.75 1.76 -10.16
N GLN A 360 1.34 1.48 -8.93
CA GLN A 360 1.90 0.39 -8.13
C GLN A 360 1.62 -0.97 -8.79
N ASN A 361 0.43 -1.16 -9.36
CA ASN A 361 0.08 -2.40 -10.05
C ASN A 361 0.94 -2.63 -11.30
N ALA A 362 1.27 -1.59 -12.06
CA ALA A 362 2.18 -1.75 -13.20
C ALA A 362 3.59 -2.17 -12.75
N LEU A 363 4.07 -1.62 -11.63
CA LEU A 363 5.37 -1.99 -11.06
C LEU A 363 5.34 -3.43 -10.52
N ASN A 364 4.29 -3.80 -9.78
CA ASN A 364 4.09 -5.16 -9.29
C ASN A 364 4.07 -6.17 -10.44
N PHE A 365 3.34 -5.89 -11.53
CA PHE A 365 3.30 -6.79 -12.67
C PHE A 365 4.63 -6.85 -13.43
N ALA A 366 5.36 -5.74 -13.55
CA ALA A 366 6.71 -5.77 -14.10
C ALA A 366 7.65 -6.66 -13.26
N TYR A 367 7.48 -6.70 -11.93
CA TYR A 367 8.25 -7.62 -11.09
C TYR A 367 7.80 -9.08 -11.25
N ILE A 368 6.50 -9.32 -11.42
CA ILE A 368 5.97 -10.65 -11.79
C ILE A 368 6.61 -11.13 -13.11
N VAL A 369 6.67 -10.27 -14.13
CA VAL A 369 7.33 -10.58 -15.40
C VAL A 369 8.80 -10.93 -15.18
N TYR A 370 9.53 -10.13 -14.42
CA TYR A 370 10.94 -10.41 -14.10
C TYR A 370 11.13 -11.79 -13.44
N LEU A 371 10.35 -12.10 -12.39
CA LEU A 371 10.45 -13.36 -11.67
C LEU A 371 10.03 -14.55 -12.54
N LYS A 372 8.96 -14.41 -13.33
CA LYS A 372 8.46 -15.47 -14.21
C LYS A 372 9.43 -15.82 -15.33
N LEU A 373 10.03 -14.82 -15.98
CA LEU A 373 11.03 -15.07 -17.02
C LEU A 373 12.31 -15.68 -16.44
N LYS A 374 12.68 -15.30 -15.21
CA LYS A 374 13.81 -15.91 -14.50
C LYS A 374 13.54 -17.39 -14.19
N GLU A 375 12.32 -17.72 -13.75
CA GLU A 375 11.88 -19.11 -13.55
C GLU A 375 11.95 -19.92 -14.86
N GLN A 376 11.52 -19.30 -15.97
CA GLN A 376 11.60 -19.87 -17.33
C GLN A 376 13.03 -19.91 -17.91
N LYS A 377 14.05 -19.46 -17.15
CA LYS A 377 15.46 -19.42 -17.56
C LYS A 377 15.73 -18.61 -18.83
N VAL A 378 14.94 -17.57 -19.07
CA VAL A 378 15.16 -16.62 -20.16
C VAL A 378 16.50 -15.88 -19.95
N PRO A 379 17.29 -15.60 -21.00
CA PRO A 379 18.55 -14.86 -20.88
C PRO A 379 18.37 -13.50 -20.21
N ALA A 380 19.31 -13.13 -19.34
CA ALA A 380 19.19 -11.90 -18.53
C ALA A 380 19.00 -10.64 -19.40
N SER A 381 19.71 -10.53 -20.53
CA SER A 381 19.58 -9.40 -21.46
C SER A 381 18.17 -9.26 -22.03
N GLU A 382 17.49 -10.37 -22.31
CA GLU A 382 16.12 -10.38 -22.80
C GLU A 382 15.13 -10.00 -21.69
N ILE A 383 15.34 -10.51 -20.47
CA ILE A 383 14.55 -10.13 -19.29
C ILE A 383 14.60 -8.61 -19.10
N GLU A 384 15.79 -8.00 -19.17
CA GLU A 384 15.95 -6.55 -19.04
C GLU A 384 15.11 -5.80 -20.07
N THR A 385 15.21 -6.17 -21.35
CA THR A 385 14.42 -5.55 -22.42
C THR A 385 12.91 -5.72 -22.20
N TYR A 386 12.44 -6.93 -21.93
CA TYR A 386 11.02 -7.19 -21.78
C TYR A 386 10.42 -6.53 -20.54
N VAL A 387 11.13 -6.49 -19.41
CA VAL A 387 10.64 -5.82 -18.20
C VAL A 387 10.53 -4.31 -18.43
N ARG A 388 11.52 -3.66 -19.10
CA ARG A 388 11.41 -2.23 -19.46
C ARG A 388 10.22 -1.97 -20.35
N LYS A 389 10.12 -2.72 -21.46
CA LYS A 389 9.03 -2.55 -22.42
C LYS A 389 7.67 -2.81 -21.80
N TRP A 390 7.51 -3.89 -21.03
CA TRP A 390 6.25 -4.23 -20.38
C TRP A 390 5.81 -3.16 -19.39
N TYR A 391 6.74 -2.65 -18.57
CA TYR A 391 6.44 -1.57 -17.62
C TYR A 391 5.96 -0.31 -18.34
N VAL A 392 6.72 0.17 -19.33
CA VAL A 392 6.38 1.41 -20.06
C VAL A 392 5.09 1.25 -20.85
N TYR A 393 4.92 0.11 -21.53
CA TYR A 393 3.67 -0.26 -22.20
C TYR A 393 2.47 -0.19 -21.25
N SER A 394 2.60 -0.79 -20.06
CA SER A 394 1.53 -0.84 -19.06
C SER A 394 1.15 0.56 -18.55
N ILE A 395 2.11 1.48 -18.46
CA ILE A 395 1.87 2.88 -18.10
C ILE A 395 1.16 3.62 -19.25
N LEU A 396 1.62 3.45 -20.48
CA LEU A 396 1.08 4.12 -21.67
C LEU A 396 -0.35 3.70 -22.00
N THR A 397 -0.70 2.43 -21.79
CA THR A 397 -2.05 1.91 -22.07
C THR A 397 -2.96 1.94 -20.85
N GLY A 398 -2.45 2.28 -19.66
CA GLY A 398 -3.21 2.21 -18.42
C GLY A 398 -3.68 0.80 -18.06
N ARG A 399 -2.94 -0.23 -18.51
CA ARG A 399 -3.33 -1.65 -18.50
C ARG A 399 -3.88 -2.16 -17.16
N TYR A 400 -3.33 -1.66 -16.06
CA TYR A 400 -3.66 -2.10 -14.70
C TYR A 400 -4.40 -1.05 -13.87
N SER A 401 -4.98 -0.03 -14.50
CA SER A 401 -5.71 1.05 -13.81
C SER A 401 -7.18 0.72 -13.54
N GLY A 402 -7.79 -0.16 -14.35
CA GLY A 402 -9.21 -0.51 -14.26
C GLY A 402 -9.49 -1.73 -13.36
N SER A 403 -9.40 -2.94 -13.93
CA SER A 403 -9.62 -4.21 -13.23
C SER A 403 -8.32 -4.99 -13.07
N PRO A 404 -7.38 -4.54 -12.23
CA PRO A 404 -6.01 -5.07 -12.19
C PRO A 404 -5.96 -6.58 -11.92
N GLU A 405 -6.80 -7.13 -11.05
CA GLU A 405 -6.76 -8.57 -10.74
C GLU A 405 -7.14 -9.45 -11.94
N SER A 406 -8.18 -9.08 -12.68
CA SER A 406 -8.59 -9.78 -13.90
C SER A 406 -7.54 -9.65 -14.99
N THR A 407 -6.94 -8.46 -15.15
CA THR A 407 -5.87 -8.27 -16.13
C THR A 407 -4.60 -9.02 -15.74
N PHE A 408 -4.23 -9.05 -14.46
CA PHE A 408 -3.11 -9.84 -13.95
C PHE A 408 -3.31 -11.33 -14.26
N ASP A 409 -4.52 -11.83 -14.01
CA ASP A 409 -4.87 -13.24 -14.23
C ASP A 409 -4.77 -13.62 -15.72
N TYR A 410 -5.29 -12.75 -16.59
CA TYR A 410 -5.17 -12.95 -18.03
C TYR A 410 -3.70 -12.91 -18.48
N ASP A 411 -2.95 -11.88 -18.11
CA ASP A 411 -1.58 -11.67 -18.57
C ASP A 411 -0.63 -12.77 -18.11
N ILE A 412 -0.70 -13.18 -16.84
CA ILE A 412 0.21 -14.23 -16.35
C ILE A 412 -0.08 -15.57 -17.01
N LYS A 413 -1.35 -15.88 -17.31
CA LYS A 413 -1.71 -17.08 -18.07
C LYS A 413 -1.20 -17.03 -19.50
N GLN A 414 -1.17 -15.85 -20.12
CA GLN A 414 -0.57 -15.71 -21.45
C GLN A 414 0.94 -15.95 -21.39
N ILE A 415 1.63 -15.37 -20.41
CA ILE A 415 3.09 -15.51 -20.22
C ILE A 415 3.50 -16.93 -19.84
N ASP A 416 2.63 -17.67 -19.16
CA ASP A 416 2.86 -19.08 -18.81
C ASP A 416 2.70 -20.01 -20.02
N ASN A 417 1.74 -19.73 -20.91
CA ASN A 417 1.39 -20.61 -22.03
C ASN A 417 2.17 -20.33 -23.33
N ARG A 418 2.82 -19.17 -23.46
CA ARG A 418 3.60 -18.79 -24.65
C ARG A 418 4.71 -17.82 -24.28
N SER A 419 5.62 -17.55 -25.23
CA SER A 419 6.71 -16.61 -24.99
C SER A 419 6.18 -15.18 -24.76
N LEU A 420 6.82 -14.44 -23.85
CA LEU A 420 6.49 -13.04 -23.64
C LEU A 420 6.77 -12.19 -24.89
N GLN A 421 7.74 -12.57 -25.71
CA GLN A 421 8.04 -11.89 -26.97
C GLN A 421 6.82 -11.87 -27.90
N GLU A 422 6.23 -13.04 -28.16
CA GLU A 422 5.06 -13.17 -29.03
C GLU A 422 3.86 -12.42 -28.44
N PHE A 423 3.65 -12.56 -27.13
CA PHE A 423 2.53 -11.89 -26.45
C PHE A 423 2.67 -10.37 -26.47
N LEU A 424 3.84 -9.84 -26.16
CA LEU A 424 4.11 -8.41 -26.18
C LEU A 424 3.99 -7.86 -27.61
N ALA A 425 4.52 -8.54 -28.61
CA ALA A 425 4.42 -8.11 -30.01
C ALA A 425 2.95 -8.03 -30.48
N GLU A 426 2.10 -8.99 -30.10
CA GLU A 426 0.66 -8.94 -30.36
C GLU A 426 0.01 -7.70 -29.71
N LYS A 427 0.38 -7.41 -28.46
CA LYS A 427 -0.14 -6.24 -27.72
C LYS A 427 0.34 -4.91 -28.27
N GLU A 428 1.62 -4.81 -28.61
CA GLU A 428 2.21 -3.64 -29.28
C GLU A 428 1.46 -3.38 -30.61
N ALA A 429 1.25 -4.42 -31.43
CA ALA A 429 0.55 -4.29 -32.71
C ALA A 429 -0.93 -3.86 -32.54
N ALA A 430 -1.61 -4.37 -31.52
CA ALA A 430 -3.03 -4.09 -31.29
C ALA A 430 -3.28 -2.72 -30.64
N GLU A 431 -2.44 -2.31 -29.69
CA GLU A 431 -2.71 -1.18 -28.80
C GLU A 431 -1.79 0.03 -29.05
N LEU A 432 -0.59 -0.17 -29.61
CA LEU A 432 0.39 0.89 -29.91
C LEU A 432 0.48 1.18 -31.42
N SER A 433 -0.67 1.20 -32.09
CA SER A 433 -0.82 1.61 -33.49
C SER A 433 -0.45 3.08 -33.75
N ASP A 434 -0.32 3.48 -35.02
CA ASP A 434 -0.12 4.90 -35.37
C ASP A 434 -1.25 5.80 -34.85
N ALA A 435 -2.50 5.33 -34.81
CA ALA A 435 -3.60 6.07 -34.19
C ALA A 435 -3.41 6.30 -32.68
N PHE A 436 -2.75 5.36 -31.97
CA PHE A 436 -2.41 5.58 -30.57
C PHE A 436 -1.39 6.71 -30.42
N TRP A 437 -0.29 6.64 -31.18
CA TRP A 437 0.79 7.62 -31.09
C TRP A 437 0.41 9.01 -31.57
N ASP A 438 -0.31 9.10 -32.68
CA ASP A 438 -0.59 10.36 -33.36
C ASP A 438 -1.86 11.05 -32.82
N VAL A 439 -2.74 10.30 -32.15
CA VAL A 439 -4.02 10.82 -31.65
C VAL A 439 -4.21 10.54 -30.16
N ALA A 440 -4.27 9.28 -29.73
CA ALA A 440 -4.66 8.94 -28.36
C ALA A 440 -3.68 9.49 -27.30
N LEU A 441 -2.37 9.29 -27.49
CA LEU A 441 -1.35 9.79 -26.58
C LEU A 441 -1.30 11.33 -26.57
N VAL A 442 -1.50 11.96 -27.71
CA VAL A 442 -1.56 13.43 -27.83
C VAL A 442 -2.72 13.99 -26.99
N GLN A 443 -3.88 13.31 -27.01
CA GLN A 443 -5.03 13.66 -26.16
C GLN A 443 -4.76 13.39 -24.68
N GLN A 444 -4.11 12.26 -24.34
CA GLN A 444 -3.71 11.93 -22.97
C GLN A 444 -2.70 12.92 -22.37
N LEU A 445 -1.91 13.59 -23.21
CA LEU A 445 -1.01 14.66 -22.82
C LEU A 445 -1.72 16.01 -22.61
N ASP A 446 -3.01 16.13 -22.93
CA ASP A 446 -3.84 17.30 -22.59
C ASP A 446 -4.33 17.23 -21.14
N THR A 447 -3.43 17.52 -20.20
CA THR A 447 -3.73 17.54 -18.78
C THR A 447 -2.94 18.60 -18.05
N SER A 448 -3.48 19.04 -16.91
CA SER A 448 -2.80 19.96 -15.99
C SER A 448 -2.21 19.28 -14.75
N VAL A 449 -2.29 17.95 -14.69
CA VAL A 449 -1.81 17.14 -13.58
C VAL A 449 -0.32 16.87 -13.77
N SER A 450 0.54 17.53 -12.99
CA SER A 450 2.01 17.37 -13.05
C SER A 450 2.46 15.94 -12.75
N SER A 451 1.68 15.18 -12.00
CA SER A 451 1.93 13.76 -11.69
C SER A 451 1.37 12.79 -12.74
N SER A 452 1.05 13.29 -13.94
CA SER A 452 0.55 12.49 -15.06
C SER A 452 1.53 11.34 -15.39
N PRO A 453 1.04 10.09 -15.53
CA PRO A 453 1.88 8.97 -15.94
C PRO A 453 2.57 9.23 -17.30
N TYR A 454 1.86 9.83 -18.25
CA TYR A 454 2.38 10.13 -19.59
C TYR A 454 3.49 11.18 -19.56
N PHE A 455 3.36 12.18 -18.69
CA PHE A 455 4.43 13.16 -18.48
C PHE A 455 5.66 12.50 -17.84
N ASN A 456 5.47 11.58 -16.90
CA ASN A 456 6.58 10.83 -16.32
C ASN A 456 7.27 9.91 -17.34
N VAL A 457 6.53 9.34 -18.31
CA VAL A 457 7.15 8.61 -19.44
C VAL A 457 7.96 9.56 -20.32
N PHE A 458 7.47 10.77 -20.58
CA PHE A 458 8.25 11.79 -21.28
C PHE A 458 9.55 12.13 -20.53
N LEU A 459 9.49 12.37 -19.22
CA LEU A 459 10.69 12.61 -18.40
C LEU A 459 11.63 11.40 -18.39
N ALA A 460 11.09 10.17 -18.31
CA ALA A 460 11.89 8.95 -18.40
C ALA A 460 12.64 8.86 -19.76
N SER A 461 12.00 9.28 -20.85
CA SER A 461 12.65 9.37 -22.17
C SER A 461 13.84 10.34 -22.17
N GLN A 462 13.71 11.47 -21.47
CA GLN A 462 14.78 12.46 -21.33
C GLN A 462 15.93 11.94 -20.46
N VAL A 463 15.60 11.24 -19.37
CA VAL A 463 16.59 10.56 -18.51
C VAL A 463 17.34 9.49 -19.29
N LYS A 464 16.64 8.69 -20.11
CA LYS A 464 17.24 7.62 -20.92
C LYS A 464 18.16 8.17 -22.01
N ALA A 465 17.77 9.27 -22.64
CA ALA A 465 18.56 9.97 -23.65
C ALA A 465 19.72 10.80 -23.06
N ASN A 466 19.81 10.89 -21.73
CA ASN A 466 20.76 11.74 -21.01
C ASN A 466 20.65 13.23 -21.39
N ASP A 467 19.42 13.68 -21.64
CA ASP A 467 19.14 15.05 -22.05
C ASP A 467 19.54 16.05 -20.97
N LYS A 468 20.09 17.20 -21.39
CA LYS A 468 20.38 18.33 -20.51
C LYS A 468 19.09 19.01 -20.06
N GLY A 469 19.09 19.58 -18.86
CA GLY A 469 17.99 20.42 -18.37
C GLY A 469 17.72 21.60 -19.31
N PHE A 470 16.50 22.13 -19.31
CA PHE A 470 16.15 23.26 -20.17
C PHE A 470 17.04 24.45 -19.87
N LEU A 471 17.71 24.97 -20.90
CA LEU A 471 18.75 26.02 -20.83
C LEU A 471 19.96 25.69 -19.92
N SER A 472 20.08 24.44 -19.46
CA SER A 472 21.25 23.96 -18.73
C SER A 472 22.33 23.49 -19.69
N LYS A 473 23.59 23.81 -19.38
CA LYS A 473 24.76 23.33 -20.11
C LYS A 473 25.20 21.94 -19.63
N ASP A 474 25.37 21.81 -18.32
CA ASP A 474 26.05 20.67 -17.73
C ASP A 474 25.10 19.68 -17.05
N LEU A 475 24.03 20.17 -16.40
CA LEU A 475 23.14 19.32 -15.61
C LEU A 475 22.11 18.62 -16.49
N THR A 476 21.94 17.32 -16.26
CA THR A 476 20.98 16.49 -16.98
C THR A 476 19.60 16.57 -16.33
N VAL A 477 18.55 16.20 -17.07
CA VAL A 477 17.20 16.02 -16.50
C VAL A 477 17.22 15.01 -15.35
N ARG A 478 18.06 13.97 -15.42
CA ARG A 478 18.31 13.04 -14.29
C ARG A 478 18.75 13.78 -13.04
N ASN A 479 19.81 14.59 -13.13
CA ASN A 479 20.33 15.33 -11.96
C ASN A 479 19.27 16.28 -11.37
N LEU A 480 18.45 16.89 -12.23
CA LEU A 480 17.40 17.80 -11.80
C LEU A 480 16.26 17.06 -11.08
N LEU A 481 15.91 15.84 -11.50
CA LEU A 481 14.88 15.02 -10.86
C LEU A 481 15.34 14.40 -9.53
N GLU A 482 16.61 14.00 -9.43
CA GLU A 482 17.19 13.43 -8.20
C GLU A 482 17.48 14.51 -7.14
N HIS A 483 17.63 15.77 -7.56
CA HIS A 483 17.99 16.89 -6.68
C HIS A 483 16.95 18.03 -6.73
N ARG A 484 17.41 19.29 -6.67
CA ARG A 484 16.55 20.49 -6.60
C ARG A 484 16.30 21.11 -7.98
N GLY A 485 15.87 20.30 -8.95
CA GLY A 485 15.36 20.82 -10.22
C GLY A 485 13.97 21.43 -10.08
N ASP A 486 13.68 22.46 -10.86
CA ASP A 486 12.40 23.14 -10.89
C ASP A 486 11.65 22.83 -12.19
N ILE A 487 10.33 22.74 -12.08
CA ILE A 487 9.44 22.81 -13.25
C ILE A 487 9.30 24.29 -13.62
N HIS A 488 9.75 24.61 -14.83
CA HIS A 488 9.51 25.90 -15.47
C HIS A 488 8.38 25.77 -16.48
N HIS A 489 7.49 26.77 -16.49
CA HIS A 489 6.48 26.95 -17.52
C HIS A 489 7.11 27.71 -18.69
N VAL A 490 7.26 27.07 -19.85
CA VAL A 490 7.86 27.68 -21.07
C VAL A 490 7.20 29.03 -21.38
N PHE A 491 5.88 29.09 -21.25
CA PHE A 491 5.15 30.34 -21.08
C PHE A 491 4.87 30.54 -19.58
N PRO A 492 5.58 31.46 -18.90
CA PRO A 492 5.49 31.57 -17.45
C PRO A 492 4.06 31.72 -16.92
N SER A 493 3.74 31.00 -15.85
CA SER A 493 2.37 30.94 -15.31
C SER A 493 1.81 32.32 -14.94
N HIS A 494 2.62 33.23 -14.41
CA HIS A 494 2.19 34.58 -14.10
C HIS A 494 1.93 35.43 -15.35
N PHE A 495 2.71 35.24 -16.42
CA PHE A 495 2.46 35.86 -17.72
C PHE A 495 1.12 35.40 -18.28
N LEU A 496 0.83 34.10 -18.27
CA LEU A 496 -0.44 33.55 -18.73
C LEU A 496 -1.62 34.02 -17.86
N LYS A 497 -1.45 34.06 -16.54
CA LYS A 497 -2.47 34.55 -15.59
C LYS A 497 -2.81 36.02 -15.82
N HIS A 498 -1.81 36.87 -16.07
CA HIS A 498 -2.03 38.28 -16.38
C HIS A 498 -2.81 38.48 -17.70
N ASN A 499 -2.61 37.56 -18.66
CA ASN A 499 -3.36 37.52 -19.92
C ASN A 499 -4.71 36.78 -19.82
N GLY A 500 -5.23 36.55 -18.60
CA GLY A 500 -6.60 36.06 -18.38
C GLY A 500 -6.78 34.54 -18.52
N LEU A 501 -5.72 33.74 -18.64
CA LEU A 501 -5.85 32.29 -18.77
C LEU A 501 -6.15 31.62 -17.41
N PRO A 502 -7.08 30.65 -17.36
CA PRO A 502 -7.41 29.93 -16.15
C PRO A 502 -6.35 28.87 -15.79
N ARG A 503 -6.38 28.38 -14.54
CA ARG A 503 -5.38 27.43 -14.01
C ARG A 503 -5.20 26.17 -14.85
N GLY A 504 -6.29 25.58 -15.33
CA GLY A 504 -6.23 24.40 -16.19
C GLY A 504 -5.49 24.65 -17.52
N ARG A 505 -5.37 25.90 -17.97
CA ARG A 505 -4.66 26.27 -19.20
C ARG A 505 -3.21 26.62 -18.95
N TYR A 506 -2.88 27.40 -17.91
CA TYR A 506 -1.48 27.73 -17.67
C TYR A 506 -0.67 26.59 -17.04
N ASN A 507 -1.30 25.64 -16.34
CA ASN A 507 -0.64 24.46 -15.75
C ASN A 507 -0.61 23.24 -16.67
N GLN A 508 -0.73 23.42 -17.98
CA GLN A 508 -0.66 22.32 -18.93
C GLN A 508 0.70 21.64 -18.88
N ILE A 509 0.75 20.30 -18.83
CA ILE A 509 2.03 19.57 -18.76
C ILE A 509 2.88 19.79 -20.02
N ALA A 510 2.25 20.04 -21.16
CA ALA A 510 2.91 20.43 -22.40
C ALA A 510 3.51 21.85 -22.32
N ASN A 511 3.28 22.61 -21.25
CA ASN A 511 3.97 23.87 -20.96
C ASN A 511 5.17 23.66 -20.02
N TYR A 512 5.42 22.44 -19.52
CA TYR A 512 6.47 22.20 -18.51
C TYR A 512 7.79 21.80 -19.13
N VAL A 513 8.88 22.23 -18.49
CA VAL A 513 10.26 21.76 -18.70
C VAL A 513 10.97 21.73 -17.36
N TYR A 514 11.91 20.80 -17.18
CA TYR A 514 12.78 20.79 -16.00
C TYR A 514 14.01 21.67 -16.25
N THR A 515 14.29 22.59 -15.34
CA THR A 515 15.45 23.48 -15.38
C THR A 515 16.08 23.66 -14.00
N GLN A 516 17.21 24.33 -13.95
CA GLN A 516 17.87 24.72 -12.71
C GLN A 516 17.09 25.85 -12.02
N GLN A 517 17.06 25.84 -10.69
CA GLN A 517 16.35 26.86 -9.91
C GLN A 517 16.86 28.28 -10.23
N GLU A 518 18.17 28.46 -10.41
CA GLU A 518 18.76 29.76 -10.72
C GLU A 518 18.29 30.29 -12.08
N ILE A 519 18.21 29.41 -13.09
CA ILE A 519 17.71 29.74 -14.42
C ILE A 519 16.22 30.09 -14.36
N ASN A 520 15.44 29.30 -13.63
CA ASN A 520 14.00 29.55 -13.43
C ASN A 520 13.74 30.94 -12.82
N ILE A 521 14.51 31.30 -11.79
CA ILE A 521 14.43 32.61 -11.12
C ILE A 521 14.83 33.74 -12.08
N GLN A 522 15.91 33.57 -12.87
CA GLN A 522 16.38 34.58 -13.81
C GLN A 522 15.35 34.88 -14.92
N ILE A 523 14.67 33.86 -15.44
CA ILE A 523 13.60 34.01 -16.42
C ILE A 523 12.41 34.75 -15.80
N GLY A 524 11.99 34.31 -14.61
CA GLY A 524 10.86 34.89 -13.88
C GLY A 524 9.56 34.85 -14.70
N ASN A 525 8.91 36.01 -14.84
CA ASN A 525 7.61 36.14 -15.51
C ASN A 525 7.70 36.61 -16.97
N LYS A 526 8.90 36.59 -17.58
CA LYS A 526 9.12 37.10 -18.94
C LYS A 526 8.45 36.17 -19.97
N ALA A 527 7.79 36.74 -20.98
CA ALA A 527 7.25 35.94 -22.09
C ALA A 527 8.38 35.20 -22.84
N PRO A 528 8.11 34.02 -23.46
CA PRO A 528 9.09 33.28 -24.25
C PRO A 528 9.78 34.13 -25.30
N GLY A 529 9.04 34.97 -26.03
CA GLY A 529 9.63 35.88 -27.00
C GLY A 529 10.68 36.84 -26.42
N VAL A 530 10.53 37.23 -25.15
CA VAL A 530 11.48 38.13 -24.47
C VAL A 530 12.71 37.37 -23.99
N TYR A 531 12.54 36.35 -23.13
CA TYR A 531 13.71 35.69 -22.55
C TYR A 531 14.47 34.86 -23.60
N MET A 532 13.81 34.31 -24.63
CA MET A 532 14.52 33.58 -25.68
C MET A 532 15.28 34.50 -26.64
N THR A 533 14.82 35.74 -26.87
CA THR A 533 15.60 36.73 -27.62
C THR A 533 16.90 37.06 -26.90
N ASP A 534 16.84 37.20 -25.57
CA ASP A 534 18.02 37.39 -24.73
C ASP A 534 18.97 36.16 -24.78
N VAL A 535 18.43 34.92 -24.74
CA VAL A 535 19.22 33.68 -24.87
C VAL A 535 19.91 33.59 -26.24
N GLN A 536 19.22 33.94 -27.33
CA GLN A 536 19.82 34.00 -28.67
C GLN A 536 20.93 35.05 -28.75
N LYS A 537 20.71 36.23 -28.14
CA LYS A 537 21.74 37.27 -28.04
C LYS A 537 22.94 36.80 -27.24
N GLN A 538 22.74 36.04 -26.16
CA GLN A 538 23.81 35.40 -25.39
C GLN A 538 24.62 34.44 -26.27
N CYS A 539 23.97 33.66 -27.13
CA CYS A 539 24.67 32.76 -28.07
C CYS A 539 25.52 33.54 -29.10
N ASN A 540 25.05 34.72 -29.53
CA ASN A 540 25.79 35.54 -30.50
C ASN A 540 26.91 36.38 -29.89
N THR A 541 26.76 36.78 -28.61
CA THR A 541 27.68 37.73 -27.95
C THR A 541 28.56 37.09 -26.89
N SER A 542 28.33 35.82 -26.54
CA SER A 542 28.95 35.08 -25.43
C SER A 542 28.75 35.71 -24.04
N LYS A 543 27.94 36.77 -23.92
CA LYS A 543 27.60 37.40 -22.63
C LYS A 543 26.45 36.64 -21.98
N LEU A 544 26.74 35.97 -20.87
CA LEU A 544 25.78 35.14 -20.14
C LEU A 544 24.69 35.99 -19.45
N VAL A 545 23.45 35.58 -19.64
CA VAL A 545 22.22 36.14 -19.06
C VAL A 545 21.40 35.04 -18.39
N TYR A 546 21.26 33.88 -19.05
CA TYR A 546 20.59 32.68 -18.52
C TYR A 546 21.45 31.44 -18.72
N GLY A 547 21.69 30.69 -17.65
CA GLY A 547 22.44 29.44 -17.72
C GLY A 547 23.83 29.58 -18.38
N GLY A 548 24.31 28.51 -19.00
CA GLY A 548 25.67 28.42 -19.55
C GLY A 548 25.78 28.19 -21.07
N ILE A 549 24.65 28.08 -21.79
CA ILE A 549 24.64 27.79 -23.24
C ILE A 549 25.13 29.03 -24.02
N GLN A 550 26.16 28.88 -24.84
CA GLN A 550 26.79 30.03 -25.54
C GLN A 550 26.85 29.88 -27.07
N ASN A 551 26.36 28.78 -27.63
CA ASN A 551 26.28 28.57 -29.08
C ASN A 551 24.84 28.24 -29.50
N ILE A 552 24.44 28.72 -30.68
CA ILE A 552 23.12 28.47 -31.26
C ILE A 552 22.85 26.99 -31.53
N ASP A 553 23.87 26.22 -31.91
CA ASP A 553 23.69 24.78 -32.16
C ASP A 553 23.38 24.02 -30.86
N GLU A 554 24.08 24.36 -29.77
CA GLU A 554 23.86 23.80 -28.44
C GLU A 554 22.46 24.19 -27.91
N LEU A 555 22.04 25.44 -28.16
CA LEU A 555 20.67 25.88 -27.85
C LEU A 555 19.63 25.08 -28.63
N ASN A 556 19.80 24.92 -29.93
CA ASN A 556 18.87 24.18 -30.78
C ASN A 556 18.78 22.71 -30.39
N GLN A 557 19.91 22.08 -30.03
CA GLN A 557 19.93 20.73 -29.48
C GLN A 557 19.16 20.65 -28.16
N ASN A 558 19.36 21.62 -27.25
CA ASN A 558 18.61 21.72 -26.00
C ASN A 558 17.10 21.85 -26.27
N LEU A 559 16.68 22.77 -27.15
CA LEU A 559 15.27 22.94 -27.50
C LEU A 559 14.65 21.67 -28.10
N THR A 560 15.36 20.99 -29.01
CA THR A 560 14.91 19.71 -29.58
C THR A 560 14.78 18.62 -28.51
N ALA A 561 15.72 18.53 -27.55
CA ALA A 561 15.65 17.57 -26.45
C ALA A 561 14.40 17.76 -25.56
N HIS A 562 13.89 19.00 -25.47
CA HIS A 562 12.69 19.38 -24.72
C HIS A 562 11.40 19.44 -25.56
N CYS A 563 11.45 19.01 -26.82
CA CYS A 563 10.34 19.10 -27.78
C CYS A 563 9.82 20.54 -27.91
N LEU A 564 10.73 21.51 -28.03
CA LEU A 564 10.45 22.92 -28.21
C LEU A 564 10.81 23.39 -29.62
N PRO A 565 10.05 24.35 -30.20
CA PRO A 565 10.36 24.87 -31.51
C PRO A 565 11.60 25.78 -31.44
N HIS A 566 12.40 25.81 -32.51
CA HIS A 566 13.62 26.65 -32.56
C HIS A 566 13.30 28.15 -32.63
N ASN A 567 12.12 28.53 -33.12
CA ASN A 567 11.64 29.90 -33.18
C ASN A 567 10.82 30.31 -31.93
N LEU A 568 11.14 29.76 -30.76
CA LEU A 568 10.46 30.09 -29.49
C LEU A 568 10.53 31.59 -29.13
N ASN A 569 11.53 32.31 -29.65
CA ASN A 569 11.68 33.76 -29.53
C ASN A 569 10.62 34.57 -30.30
N GLU A 570 9.92 33.97 -31.25
CA GLU A 570 8.87 34.62 -32.05
C GLU A 570 7.48 34.43 -31.44
N LEU A 571 7.33 33.52 -30.47
CA LEU A 571 6.02 33.17 -29.93
C LEU A 571 5.49 34.22 -28.95
N SER A 572 4.22 34.53 -29.12
CA SER A 572 3.44 35.44 -28.29
C SER A 572 2.30 34.70 -27.57
N ILE A 573 1.53 35.43 -26.76
CA ILE A 573 0.34 34.86 -26.11
C ILE A 573 -0.68 34.30 -27.12
N ALA A 574 -0.77 34.89 -28.32
CA ALA A 574 -1.70 34.45 -29.36
C ALA A 574 -1.37 33.04 -29.89
N ASP A 575 -0.11 32.62 -29.74
CA ASP A 575 0.40 31.34 -30.24
C ASP A 575 0.32 30.21 -29.21
N TYR A 576 -0.08 30.51 -27.96
CA TYR A 576 -0.01 29.57 -26.84
C TYR A 576 -0.77 28.27 -27.08
N ASP A 577 -1.99 28.36 -27.63
CA ASP A 577 -2.84 27.19 -27.86
C ASP A 577 -2.27 26.30 -28.97
N SER A 578 -1.83 26.91 -30.07
CA SER A 578 -1.16 26.21 -31.18
C SER A 578 0.17 25.59 -30.73
N PHE A 579 0.93 26.27 -29.86
CA PHE A 579 2.15 25.76 -29.25
C PHE A 579 1.88 24.50 -28.42
N LEU A 580 0.86 24.51 -27.56
CA LEU A 580 0.51 23.34 -26.76
C LEU A 580 0.12 22.15 -27.64
N GLU A 581 -0.70 22.37 -28.67
CA GLU A 581 -1.10 21.31 -29.59
C GLU A 581 0.09 20.71 -30.33
N TRP A 582 0.96 21.56 -30.87
CA TRP A 582 2.18 21.15 -31.56
C TRP A 582 3.12 20.38 -30.63
N ARG A 583 3.37 20.92 -29.43
CA ARG A 583 4.31 20.33 -28.47
C ARG A 583 3.87 18.96 -27.99
N ARG A 584 2.58 18.72 -27.79
CA ARG A 584 2.07 17.38 -27.44
C ARG A 584 2.37 16.34 -28.53
N LYS A 585 2.28 16.72 -29.81
CA LYS A 585 2.64 15.84 -30.95
C LYS A 585 4.12 15.51 -30.93
N GLU A 586 4.99 16.50 -30.69
CA GLU A 586 6.44 16.27 -30.60
C GLU A 586 6.83 15.43 -29.36
N MET A 587 6.19 15.67 -28.22
CA MET A 587 6.35 14.84 -27.03
C MET A 587 5.94 13.40 -27.29
N ALA A 588 4.80 13.17 -27.94
CA ALA A 588 4.32 11.83 -28.31
C ALA A 588 5.30 11.10 -29.25
N LYS A 589 5.87 11.81 -30.24
CA LYS A 589 6.92 11.26 -31.13
C LYS A 589 8.18 10.86 -30.35
N LYS A 590 8.63 11.70 -29.41
CA LYS A 590 9.78 11.38 -28.57
C LYS A 590 9.51 10.15 -27.70
N ILE A 591 8.33 10.06 -27.09
CA ILE A 591 7.91 8.88 -26.31
C ILE A 591 7.88 7.62 -27.20
N LYS A 592 7.34 7.70 -28.42
CA LYS A 592 7.33 6.60 -29.39
C LYS A 592 8.75 6.10 -29.68
N ALA A 593 9.65 7.01 -30.05
CA ALA A 593 11.06 6.67 -30.32
C ALA A 593 11.76 6.06 -29.11
N TYR A 594 11.51 6.60 -27.92
CA TYR A 594 12.02 6.06 -26.66
C TYR A 594 11.51 4.65 -26.40
N TYR A 595 10.21 4.39 -26.53
CA TYR A 595 9.62 3.08 -26.27
C TYR A 595 10.23 1.99 -27.16
N PHE A 596 10.39 2.26 -28.46
CA PHE A 596 10.98 1.29 -29.39
C PHE A 596 12.50 1.13 -29.23
N SER A 597 13.17 2.00 -28.47
CA SER A 597 14.59 1.88 -28.12
C SER A 597 14.87 1.03 -26.86
N LEU A 598 13.82 0.63 -26.12
CA LEU A 598 13.92 -0.09 -24.83
C LEU A 598 14.31 -1.55 -24.94
#